data_AF-A0A7C9DS76-F1
#
_entry.id   AF-A0A7C9DS76-F1
#
_cell.length_a   1.000
_cell.length_b   1.000
_cell.length_c   1.000
_cell.angle_alpha   90.00
_cell.angle_beta   90.00
_cell.angle_gamma   90.00
#
_symmetry.space_group_name_H-M   'P 1'
#
loop_
_entity.id
_entity.type
_entity.pdbx_description
1 polymer ?
#
loop_
_entity_poly.entity_id
_entity_poly.type
_entity_poly.pdbx_seq_one_letter_code
_entity_poly.pdbx_strand_id
1 'polypeptide(L)'
;MNRFLVRKFSDVAFKPSKNIDWEGMAKLLVSDEARKEFASLRRAFDEVNHELSTKFSQEPEPIDWEYYRKGIGSKLVDMYKEAYDSIEIPKYVDKVTPEYKPKFDS
;
A
#
# COMPACT_ATOMS: atom_id res chain seq x y z
N MET A 1 7.38 2.27 -29.33
CA MET A 1 7.59 2.94 -28.02
C MET A 1 6.81 2.14 -26.98
N ASN A 2 7.40 1.08 -26.43
CA ASN A 2 6.74 0.19 -25.48
C ASN A 2 6.87 0.76 -24.07
N ARG A 3 5.77 1.26 -23.53
CA ARG A 3 5.63 1.53 -22.10
C ARG A 3 5.61 0.19 -21.39
N PHE A 4 6.69 -0.14 -20.68
CA PHE A 4 6.64 -1.17 -19.65
C PHE A 4 5.55 -0.73 -18.66
N LEU A 5 4.48 -1.52 -18.54
CA LEU A 5 3.38 -1.26 -17.62
C LEU A 5 3.89 -1.52 -16.20
N VAL A 6 4.51 -0.50 -15.60
CA VAL A 6 4.84 -0.52 -14.19
C VAL A 6 3.54 -0.44 -13.40
N ARG A 7 3.15 -1.54 -12.76
CA ARG A 7 1.94 -1.64 -11.94
C ARG A 7 2.19 -0.97 -10.59
N LYS A 8 1.71 0.27 -10.46
CA LYS A 8 1.92 1.14 -9.29
C LYS A 8 0.85 0.91 -8.22
N PHE A 9 1.28 0.64 -6.98
CA PHE A 9 0.38 0.29 -5.85
C PHE A 9 0.13 1.44 -4.85
N SER A 10 0.89 2.53 -4.90
CA SER A 10 1.14 3.36 -3.70
C SER A 10 0.45 4.74 -3.63
N ASP A 11 -0.33 5.17 -4.62
CA ASP A 11 -0.66 6.61 -4.76
C ASP A 11 -1.76 7.16 -3.83
N VAL A 12 -2.59 6.33 -3.16
CA VAL A 12 -3.81 6.83 -2.48
C VAL A 12 -3.68 6.97 -0.95
N ALA A 13 -2.90 6.13 -0.28
CA ALA A 13 -2.86 6.07 1.20
C ALA A 13 -1.83 7.03 1.86
N PHE A 14 -0.87 7.56 1.12
CA PHE A 14 0.31 8.25 1.71
C PHE A 14 0.07 9.72 2.12
N LYS A 15 -1.03 10.34 1.68
CA LYS A 15 -1.28 11.79 1.88
C LYS A 15 -1.92 12.16 3.24
N PRO A 16 -2.82 11.37 3.85
CA PRO A 16 -3.50 11.77 5.10
C PRO A 16 -2.63 11.70 6.37
N SER A 17 -1.56 10.89 6.37
CA SER A 17 -0.76 10.62 7.57
C SER A 17 0.14 11.78 8.01
N LYS A 18 0.43 12.74 7.13
CA LYS A 18 1.45 13.78 7.38
C LYS A 18 1.05 14.86 8.40
N ASN A 19 -0.21 14.93 8.81
CA ASN A 19 -0.74 16.04 9.63
C ASN A 19 -1.46 15.60 10.91
N ILE A 20 -1.25 14.38 11.42
CA ILE A 20 -1.89 13.93 12.67
C ILE A 20 -1.19 14.54 13.89
N ASP A 21 -1.93 15.30 14.70
CA ASP A 21 -1.46 15.84 15.98
C ASP A 21 -1.59 14.80 17.11
N TRP A 22 -0.64 13.85 17.14
CA TRP A 22 -0.59 12.80 18.17
C TRP A 22 -0.44 13.36 19.59
N GLU A 23 0.28 14.46 19.76
CA GLU A 23 0.53 15.07 21.06
C GLU A 23 -0.71 15.80 21.59
N GLY A 24 -1.47 16.47 20.72
CA GLY A 24 -2.76 17.05 21.07
C GLY A 24 -3.78 15.99 21.49
N MET A 25 -3.86 14.88 20.75
CA MET A 25 -4.75 13.77 21.07
C MET A 25 -4.41 13.11 22.42
N ALA A 26 -3.11 12.91 22.71
CA ALA A 26 -2.67 12.32 23.96
C ALA A 26 -3.10 13.14 25.20
N LYS A 27 -3.11 14.48 25.09
CA LYS A 27 -3.51 15.39 26.18
C LYS A 27 -4.99 15.30 26.54
N LEU A 28 -5.84 14.83 25.63
CA LEU A 28 -7.28 14.65 25.87
C LEU A 28 -7.59 13.36 26.65
N LEU A 29 -6.60 12.48 26.83
CA LEU A 29 -6.76 11.19 27.48
C LEU A 29 -6.48 11.29 28.99
N VAL A 30 -7.54 11.13 29.77
CA VAL A 30 -7.51 11.26 31.22
C VAL A 30 -7.38 9.93 31.96
N SER A 31 -7.74 8.80 31.33
CA SER A 31 -7.61 7.47 31.93
C SER A 31 -6.34 6.74 31.47
N ASP A 32 -5.75 5.97 32.37
CA ASP A 32 -4.54 5.20 32.08
C ASP A 32 -4.77 4.11 31.01
N GLU A 33 -5.96 3.50 31.02
CA GLU A 33 -6.36 2.54 29.99
C GLU A 33 -6.43 3.19 28.60
N ALA A 34 -7.01 4.38 28.50
CA ALA A 34 -7.08 5.09 27.22
C ALA A 34 -5.69 5.50 26.71
N ARG A 35 -4.78 5.90 27.61
CA ARG A 35 -3.38 6.21 27.25
C ARG A 35 -2.64 4.98 26.72
N LYS A 36 -2.86 3.82 27.34
CA LYS A 36 -2.28 2.55 26.91
C LYS A 36 -2.76 2.14 25.52
N GLU A 37 -4.07 2.16 25.29
CA GLU A 37 -4.66 1.83 23.98
C GLU A 37 -4.25 2.84 22.90
N PHE A 38 -4.16 4.13 23.24
CA PHE A 38 -3.69 5.15 22.31
C PHE A 38 -2.22 4.96 21.90
N ALA A 39 -1.36 4.57 22.84
CA ALA A 39 0.03 4.22 22.53
C ALA A 39 0.13 2.97 21.63
N SER A 40 -0.77 2.00 21.82
CA SER A 40 -0.89 0.84 20.93
C SER A 40 -1.30 1.26 19.51
N LEU A 41 -2.32 2.11 19.39
CA LEU A 41 -2.78 2.65 18.11
C LEU A 41 -1.69 3.41 17.35
N ARG A 42 -0.95 4.29 18.03
CA ARG A 42 0.16 5.05 17.41
C ARG A 42 1.23 4.10 16.86
N ARG A 43 1.60 3.06 17.60
CA ARG A 43 2.56 2.05 17.12
C ARG A 43 2.07 1.32 15.88
N ALA A 44 0.83 0.84 15.90
CA ALA A 44 0.25 0.15 14.74
C ALA A 44 0.20 1.06 13.51
N PHE A 45 -0.13 2.34 13.70
CA PHE A 45 -0.12 3.33 12.64
C PHE A 45 1.29 3.57 12.06
N ASP A 46 2.29 3.74 12.92
CA ASP A 46 3.67 3.94 12.52
C ASP A 46 4.23 2.71 11.76
N GLU A 47 3.89 1.50 12.20
CA GLU A 47 4.25 0.25 11.54
C GLU A 47 3.67 0.16 10.12
N VAL A 48 2.36 0.41 9.97
CA VAL A 48 1.70 0.42 8.65
C VAL A 48 2.29 1.49 7.74
N ASN A 49 2.55 2.70 8.25
CA ASN A 49 3.19 3.75 7.45
C ASN A 49 4.62 3.38 7.04
N HIS A 50 5.39 2.78 7.95
CA HIS A 50 6.73 2.32 7.65
C HIS A 50 6.70 1.25 6.54
N GLU A 51 5.77 0.31 6.62
CA GLU A 51 5.63 -0.75 5.62
C GLU A 51 5.21 -0.21 4.24
N LEU A 52 4.24 0.71 4.19
CA LEU A 52 3.80 1.36 2.95
C LEU A 52 4.90 2.19 2.29
N SER A 53 5.70 2.91 3.09
CA SER A 53 6.79 3.76 2.58
C SER A 53 8.00 2.96 2.10
N THR A 54 8.21 1.74 2.60
CA THR A 54 9.40 0.93 2.28
C THR A 54 9.10 -0.19 1.29
N LYS A 55 8.18 -1.10 1.61
CA LYS A 55 7.96 -2.35 0.85
C LYS A 55 7.09 -2.17 -0.38
N PHE A 56 6.07 -1.32 -0.28
CA PHE A 56 5.06 -1.15 -1.32
C PHE A 56 5.28 0.08 -2.22
N SER A 57 6.29 0.89 -1.89
CA SER A 57 6.71 2.04 -2.71
C SER A 57 7.79 1.67 -3.74
N GLN A 58 8.31 0.44 -3.71
CA GLN A 58 9.25 -0.06 -4.70
C GLN A 58 8.49 -0.57 -5.91
N GLU A 59 8.77 0.00 -7.09
CA GLU A 59 8.30 -0.58 -8.34
C GLU A 59 9.00 -1.94 -8.52
N PRO A 60 8.25 -3.02 -8.83
CA PRO A 60 8.86 -4.33 -9.02
C PRO A 60 9.89 -4.25 -10.15
N GLU A 61 11.02 -4.93 -9.99
CA GLU A 61 12.05 -4.95 -11.02
C GLU A 61 11.48 -5.50 -12.34
N PRO A 62 11.76 -4.84 -13.49
CA PRO A 62 11.30 -5.33 -14.77
C PRO A 62 11.81 -6.75 -15.06
N ILE A 63 10.90 -7.63 -15.48
CA ILE A 63 11.26 -9.01 -15.86
C ILE A 63 11.98 -8.99 -17.22
N ASP A 64 13.21 -9.51 -17.26
CA ASP A 64 13.96 -9.70 -18.51
C ASP A 64 13.51 -10.97 -19.24
N TRP A 65 12.41 -10.85 -19.97
CA TRP A 65 11.85 -11.94 -20.76
C TRP A 65 12.82 -12.47 -21.84
N GLU A 66 13.69 -11.63 -22.38
CA GLU A 66 14.61 -12.02 -23.45
C GLU A 66 15.75 -12.90 -22.92
N TYR A 67 16.25 -12.59 -21.72
CA TYR A 67 17.19 -13.46 -21.00
C TYR A 67 16.60 -14.86 -20.78
N TYR A 68 15.36 -14.96 -20.29
CA TYR A 68 14.72 -16.25 -20.05
C TYR A 68 14.38 -17.01 -21.34
N ARG A 69 14.03 -16.31 -22.43
CA ARG A 69 13.80 -16.93 -23.75
C ARG A 69 15.02 -17.72 -24.24
N LYS A 70 16.24 -17.22 -23.98
CA LYS A 70 17.50 -17.86 -24.40
C LYS A 70 17.81 -19.15 -23.63
N GLY A 71 17.41 -19.24 -22.35
CA GLY A 71 17.72 -20.40 -21.50
C GLY A 71 16.68 -21.50 -21.54
N ILE A 72 15.39 -21.14 -21.55
CA ILE A 72 14.27 -22.09 -21.32
C ILE A 72 13.47 -22.33 -22.62
N GLY A 73 13.64 -21.45 -23.63
CA GLY A 73 12.94 -21.52 -24.90
C GLY A 73 11.72 -20.58 -24.96
N SER A 74 11.44 -20.07 -26.16
CA SER A 74 10.47 -18.98 -26.38
C SER A 74 9.03 -19.34 -26.01
N LYS A 75 8.58 -20.55 -26.36
CA LYS A 75 7.16 -20.94 -26.18
C LYS A 75 6.68 -20.87 -24.73
N LEU A 76 7.51 -21.32 -23.78
CA LEU A 76 7.14 -21.31 -22.37
C LEU A 76 7.18 -19.89 -21.80
N VAL A 77 8.22 -19.14 -22.12
CA VAL A 77 8.40 -17.76 -21.64
C VAL A 77 7.29 -16.84 -22.17
N ASP A 78 6.83 -17.08 -23.39
CA ASP A 78 5.78 -16.27 -24.02
C ASP A 78 4.42 -16.50 -23.37
N MET A 79 4.11 -17.75 -23.01
CA MET A 79 2.91 -18.09 -22.24
C MET A 79 2.91 -17.42 -20.86
N TYR A 80 4.06 -17.42 -20.15
CA TYR A 80 4.16 -16.75 -18.85
C TYR A 80 4.12 -15.23 -18.96
N LYS A 81 4.71 -14.66 -20.01
CA LYS A 81 4.64 -13.22 -20.28
C LYS A 81 3.19 -12.80 -20.55
N GLU A 82 2.47 -13.53 -21.39
CA GLU A 82 1.06 -13.26 -21.69
C GLU A 82 0.19 -13.37 -20.44
N ALA A 83 0.39 -14.40 -19.61
CA ALA A 83 -0.29 -14.55 -18.34
C ALA A 83 0.07 -13.42 -17.35
N TYR A 84 1.33 -13.00 -17.30
CA TYR A 84 1.75 -11.90 -16.44
C TYR A 84 1.10 -10.58 -16.86
N ASP A 85 1.07 -10.29 -18.16
CA ASP A 85 0.50 -9.08 -18.74
C ASP A 85 -1.03 -9.05 -18.60
N SER A 86 -1.71 -10.21 -18.62
CA SER A 86 -3.17 -10.31 -18.46
C SER A 86 -3.67 -10.21 -17.01
N ILE A 87 -2.79 -10.35 -16.01
CA ILE A 87 -3.17 -10.21 -14.60
C ILE A 87 -3.61 -8.77 -14.31
N GLU A 88 -4.90 -8.58 -14.04
CA GLU A 88 -5.40 -7.34 -13.46
C GLU A 88 -5.26 -7.37 -11.95
N ILE A 89 -4.47 -6.45 -11.40
CA ILE A 89 -4.29 -6.34 -9.96
C ILE A 89 -5.51 -5.63 -9.37
N PRO A 90 -6.27 -6.30 -8.48
CA PRO A 90 -7.42 -5.68 -7.86
C PRO A 90 -6.99 -4.44 -7.08
N LYS A 91 -7.62 -3.30 -7.38
CA LYS A 91 -7.45 -2.11 -6.55
C LYS A 91 -8.28 -2.27 -5.30
N TYR A 92 -7.69 -1.98 -4.14
CA TYR A 92 -8.42 -1.95 -2.90
C TYR A 92 -9.51 -0.88 -2.97
N VAL A 93 -10.76 -1.27 -2.73
CA VAL A 93 -11.90 -0.35 -2.63
C VAL A 93 -12.10 -0.05 -1.15
N ASP A 94 -11.85 1.20 -0.77
CA ASP A 94 -12.11 1.68 0.59
C ASP A 94 -13.62 1.76 0.84
N LYS A 95 -14.13 0.79 1.60
CA LYS A 95 -15.53 0.74 2.04
C LYS A 95 -15.72 1.31 3.45
N VAL A 96 -14.63 1.50 4.19
CA VAL A 96 -14.67 1.78 5.63
C VAL A 96 -14.73 3.28 5.87
N THR A 97 -13.90 4.09 5.21
CA THR A 97 -13.88 5.55 5.42
C THR A 97 -15.26 6.22 5.21
N PRO A 98 -16.07 5.85 4.20
CA PRO A 98 -17.42 6.39 4.02
C PRO A 98 -18.38 6.09 5.17
N GLU A 99 -18.22 4.97 5.88
CA GLU A 99 -19.08 4.56 7.01
C GLU A 99 -18.86 5.43 8.24
N TYR A 100 -17.64 5.93 8.44
CA TYR A 100 -17.27 6.70 9.62
C TYR A 100 -17.39 8.21 9.42
N LYS A 101 -17.29 8.70 8.18
CA LYS A 101 -17.34 10.14 7.86
C LYS A 101 -18.55 10.88 8.45
N PRO A 102 -19.80 10.36 8.37
CA PRO A 102 -20.96 11.04 8.96
C PRO A 102 -20.90 11.19 10.49
N LYS A 103 -20.15 10.33 11.20
CA LYS A 103 -20.05 10.35 12.67
C LYS A 103 -19.15 11.46 13.20
N PHE A 104 -18.32 12.05 12.33
CA PHE A 104 -17.33 13.06 12.72
C PHE A 104 -17.56 14.43 12.05
N ASP A 105 -18.40 14.50 11.01
CA ASP A 105 -18.80 15.75 10.33
C ASP A 105 -20.06 16.42 10.95
N SER A 106 -20.59 15.89 12.06
CA SER A 106 -21.77 16.40 12.77
C SER A 106 -21.42 17.34 13.92
#